data_AF-A0A831W2W3-F1
#
_entry.id   AF-A0A831W2W3-F1
#
_cell.length_a   1.000
_cell.length_b   1.000
_cell.length_c   1.000
_cell.angle_alpha   90.00
_cell.angle_beta   90.00
_cell.angle_gamma   90.00
#
_symmetry.space_group_name_H-M   'P 1'
#
loop_
_entity.id
_entity.type
_entity.pdbx_description
1 polymer ?
#
loop_
_entity_poly.entity_id
_entity_poly.type
_entity_poly.pdbx_seq_one_letter_code
_entity_poly.pdbx_strand_id
1 'polypeptide(L)' 'ATTGIQKGHMALHAKNIAVMAGALGAEIDAVAKDLVRLGKVRVDIAEDLLNKLRG' A
#
# COMPACT_ATOMS: atom_id res chain seq x y z
N ALA A 1 5.21 9.50 24.82
CA ALA A 1 5.31 8.45 23.78
C ALA A 1 4.37 8.83 22.61
N THR A 2 4.90 9.40 21.53
CA THR A 2 4.08 9.88 20.38
C THR A 2 4.38 9.13 19.08
N THR A 3 5.06 7.99 19.15
CA THR A 3 5.51 7.22 17.98
C THR A 3 4.49 6.20 17.45
N GLY A 4 3.39 5.96 18.17
CA GLY A 4 2.39 4.96 17.77
C GLY A 4 1.44 5.42 16.66
N ILE A 5 1.01 6.69 16.71
CA ILE A 5 -0.02 7.23 15.81
C ILE A 5 0.52 7.42 14.38
N GLN A 6 1.79 7.84 14.25
CA GLN A 6 2.42 8.04 12.94
C GLN A 6 2.69 6.75 12.15
N LYS A 7 2.98 5.63 12.84
CA LYS A 7 3.16 4.32 12.16
C LYS A 7 1.86 3.79 11.57
N GLY A 8 0.73 4.04 12.23
CA GLY A 8 -0.60 3.67 11.72
C GLY A 8 -1.00 4.48 10.48
N HIS A 9 -0.62 5.76 10.42
CA HIS A 9 -0.98 6.63 9.29
C HIS A 9 -0.34 6.19 7.96
N MET A 10 0.92 5.77 7.97
CA MET A 10 1.56 5.29 6.72
C MET A 10 0.98 3.96 6.24
N ALA A 11 0.66 3.04 7.15
CA ALA A 11 0.01 1.79 6.78
C ALA A 11 -1.38 2.02 6.20
N LEU A 12 -2.18 2.91 6.80
CA LEU A 12 -3.50 3.26 6.28
C LEU A 12 -3.40 3.97 4.93
N HIS A 13 -2.46 4.93 4.79
CA HIS A 13 -2.28 5.64 3.52
C HIS A 13 -1.88 4.69 2.39
N ALA A 14 -0.94 3.78 2.64
CA ALA A 14 -0.55 2.77 1.65
C ALA A 14 -1.70 1.83 1.27
N LYS A 15 -2.55 1.43 2.24
CA LYS A 15 -3.77 0.65 1.97
C LYS A 15 -4.76 1.42 1.11
N ASN A 16 -4.98 2.71 1.38
CA ASN A 16 -5.86 3.56 0.56
C ASN A 16 -5.34 3.65 -0.87
N ILE A 17 -4.03 3.81 -1.07
CA ILE A 17 -3.42 3.82 -2.39
C ILE A 17 -3.57 2.46 -3.09
N ALA A 18 -3.39 1.34 -2.38
CA ALA A 18 -3.62 0.00 -2.94
C ALA A 18 -5.08 -0.18 -3.41
N VAL A 19 -6.06 0.28 -2.62
CA VAL A 19 -7.47 0.27 -3.02
C VAL A 19 -7.73 1.15 -4.24
N MET A 20 -7.13 2.34 -4.30
CA MET A 20 -7.26 3.23 -5.47
C MET A 20 -6.70 2.62 -6.75
N ALA A 21 -5.64 1.80 -6.65
CA ALA A 21 -5.10 1.03 -7.76
C ALA A 21 -5.98 -0.18 -8.16
N GLY A 22 -7.07 -0.45 -7.44
CA GLY A 22 -7.99 -1.55 -7.72
C GLY A 22 -7.64 -2.89 -7.04
N ALA A 23 -6.79 -2.87 -6.01
CA ALA A 23 -6.50 -4.06 -5.21
C ALA A 23 -7.73 -4.45 -4.37
N LEU A 24 -8.00 -5.75 -4.25
CA LEU A 24 -9.15 -6.29 -3.53
C LEU A 24 -8.72 -7.35 -2.49
N GLY A 25 -9.40 -7.35 -1.34
CA GLY A 25 -9.17 -8.34 -0.29
C GLY A 25 -7.71 -8.45 0.13
N ALA A 26 -7.11 -9.63 -0.05
CA ALA A 26 -5.72 -9.91 0.33
C ALA A 26 -4.68 -9.11 -0.49
N GLU A 27 -5.03 -8.66 -1.70
CA GLU A 27 -4.13 -7.87 -2.54
C GLU A 27 -3.82 -6.51 -1.91
N ILE A 28 -4.77 -5.94 -1.16
CA ILE A 28 -4.62 -4.63 -0.51
C ILE A 28 -3.44 -4.66 0.47
N ASP A 29 -3.39 -5.69 1.32
CA ASP A 29 -2.32 -5.84 2.32
C ASP A 29 -0.96 -6.11 1.65
N ALA A 30 -0.94 -6.90 0.58
CA ALA A 30 0.29 -7.21 -0.16
C ALA A 30 0.86 -5.96 -0.85
N VAL A 31 0.04 -5.22 -1.61
CA VAL A 31 0.45 -4.00 -2.29
C VAL A 31 0.84 -2.92 -1.27
N ALA A 32 0.06 -2.71 -0.22
CA ALA A 32 0.36 -1.72 0.82
C ALA A 32 1.70 -2.00 1.53
N LYS A 33 1.98 -3.26 1.86
CA LYS A 33 3.25 -3.67 2.48
C LYS A 33 4.43 -3.33 1.58
N ASP A 34 4.29 -3.56 0.28
CA ASP A 34 5.33 -3.30 -0.70
C ASP A 34 5.55 -1.79 -0.93
N LEU A 35 4.48 -0.99 -0.98
CA LEU A 35 4.57 0.47 -1.04
C LEU A 35 5.31 1.06 0.17
N VAL A 36 4.99 0.57 1.37
CA VAL A 36 5.67 0.99 2.62
C VAL A 36 7.13 0.55 2.61
N ARG A 37 7.43 -0.68 2.20
CA ARG A 37 8.80 -1.21 2.09
C ARG A 37 9.65 -0.39 1.12
N LEU A 38 9.05 0.06 0.01
CA LEU A 38 9.70 0.91 -0.99
C LEU A 38 9.82 2.37 -0.53
N GLY A 39 9.08 2.78 0.50
CA GLY A 39 8.96 4.18 0.91
C GLY A 39 8.28 5.06 -0.14
N LYS A 40 7.57 4.46 -1.10
CA LYS A 40 6.96 5.15 -2.24
C LYS A 40 5.47 4.83 -2.29
N VAL A 41 4.68 5.65 -1.61
CA VAL A 41 3.22 5.51 -1.54
C VAL A 41 2.58 6.33 -2.66
N ARG A 42 2.52 5.77 -3.88
CA ARG A 42 1.93 6.41 -5.07
C ARG A 42 1.08 5.41 -5.85
N VAL A 43 0.04 5.89 -6.52
CA VAL A 43 -0.93 5.07 -7.26
C VAL A 43 -0.28 4.33 -8.44
N ASP A 44 0.57 5.00 -9.20
CA ASP A 44 1.28 4.39 -10.35
C ASP A 44 2.15 3.18 -9.96
N ILE A 45 2.81 3.26 -8.80
CA ILE A 45 3.58 2.13 -8.24
C ILE A 45 2.66 1.03 -7.73
N ALA A 46 1.54 1.40 -7.13
CA ALA A 46 0.57 0.44 -6.61
C ALA A 46 -0.08 -0.37 -7.75
N GLU A 47 -0.37 0.27 -8.89
CA GLU A 47 -0.84 -0.39 -10.11
C GLU A 47 0.20 -1.37 -10.66
N ASP A 48 1.48 -0.97 -10.76
CA ASP A 48 2.56 -1.86 -11.21
C ASP A 48 2.75 -3.07 -10.26
N LEU A 49 2.73 -2.83 -8.94
CA LEU A 49 2.78 -3.89 -7.94
C LEU A 49 1.59 -4.83 -8.04
N LEU A 50 0.38 -4.29 -8.22
CA LEU A 50 -0.83 -5.08 -8.37
C LEU A 50 -0.81 -5.93 -9.64
N ASN A 51 -0.37 -5.36 -10.76
CA ASN A 51 -0.21 -6.09 -12.02
C ASN A 51 0.81 -7.23 -11.90
N LYS A 52 1.94 -7.00 -11.21
CA LYS A 52 2.93 -8.04 -10.90
C LYS A 52 2.42 -9.13 -9.96
N LEU A 53 1.40 -8.84 -9.15
CA LEU A 53 0.83 -9.79 -8.20
C LEU A 53 -0.26 -10.66 -8.84
N ARG A 54 -0.92 -10.14 -9.88
CA ARG A 54 -1.98 -10.83 -10.65
C ARG A 54 -1.46 -11.57 -11.89
N GLY A 55 -0.34 -11.13 -12.47
CA GLY A 55 0.34 -11.78 -13.60
C GLY A 55 1.29 -12.88 -13.15
#